data_AF-A0A9X1DD24-F1
#
_entry.id   AF-A0A9X1DD24-F1
#
_cell.length_a   1.000
_cell.length_b   1.000
_cell.length_c   1.000
_cell.angle_alpha   90.00
_cell.angle_beta   90.00
_cell.angle_gamma   90.00
#
_symmetry.space_group_name_H-M   'P 1'
#
loop_
_entity.id
_entity.type
_entity.pdbx_description
1 polymer ?
#
loop_
_entity_poly.entity_id
_entity_poly.type
_entity_poly.pdbx_seq_one_letter_code
_entity_poly.pdbx_strand_id
1 'polypeptide(L)'
;MAADLFEEHRQLVAAAEALLMIARREPPARADQITQLRMHLSNLAKTHLRSEDELIIAPLITSGRAGELPEAQRIMEEIRNGQRIYSDHVRRWTLPAVEADRAGYATALVDMIDYLRKMIEREEAYLYWPALRLLSADRCTG
;
A
#
# COMPACT_ATOMS: atom_id res chain seq x y z
N MET A 1 -20.95 1.67 -2.27
CA MET A 1 -20.37 1.97 -0.94
C MET A 1 -19.22 2.91 -1.19
N ALA A 2 -19.11 4.01 -0.45
CA ALA A 2 -17.91 4.86 -0.53
C ALA A 2 -16.69 4.03 -0.12
N ALA A 3 -15.56 4.22 -0.80
CA ALA A 3 -14.32 3.54 -0.42
C ALA A 3 -13.93 3.94 1.01
N ASP A 4 -13.56 2.94 1.83
CA ASP A 4 -12.99 3.15 3.17
C ASP A 4 -11.49 2.87 3.09
N LEU A 5 -10.70 3.94 2.99
CA LEU A 5 -9.25 3.86 2.81
C LEU A 5 -8.57 3.09 3.96
N PHE A 6 -9.10 3.17 5.19
CA PHE A 6 -8.56 2.45 6.34
C PHE A 6 -8.83 0.95 6.24
N GLU A 7 -9.98 0.56 5.67
CA GLU A 7 -10.26 -0.84 5.37
C GLU A 7 -9.38 -1.36 4.24
N GLU A 8 -9.15 -0.56 3.19
CA GLU A 8 -8.23 -0.93 2.11
C GLU A 8 -6.79 -1.13 2.61
N HIS A 9 -6.31 -0.31 3.55
CA HIS A 9 -5.03 -0.53 4.25
C HIS A 9 -4.98 -1.88 4.97
N ARG A 10 -6.03 -2.20 5.75
CA ARG A 10 -6.13 -3.49 6.44
C ARG A 10 -6.09 -4.65 5.45
N GLN A 11 -6.78 -4.53 4.33
CA GLN A 11 -6.81 -5.54 3.28
C GLN A 11 -5.46 -5.73 2.60
N LEU A 12 -4.72 -4.63 2.35
CA LEU A 12 -3.38 -4.68 1.78
C LEU A 12 -2.40 -5.44 2.68
N VAL A 13 -2.38 -5.10 3.97
CA VAL A 13 -1.53 -5.76 4.95
C VAL A 13 -1.90 -7.24 5.08
N ALA A 14 -3.19 -7.56 5.20
CA ALA A 14 -3.66 -8.94 5.28
C ALA A 14 -3.30 -9.77 4.04
N ALA A 15 -3.42 -9.20 2.84
CA ALA A 15 -3.02 -9.88 1.60
C ALA A 15 -1.51 -10.12 1.52
N ALA A 16 -0.69 -9.17 1.97
CA ALA A 16 0.75 -9.34 2.02
C ALA A 16 1.17 -10.40 3.06
N GLU A 17 0.52 -10.44 4.22
CA GLU A 17 0.72 -11.49 5.23
C GLU A 17 0.29 -12.86 4.72
N ALA A 18 -0.84 -12.97 4.01
CA ALA A 18 -1.28 -14.22 3.40
C ALA A 18 -0.25 -14.74 2.39
N LEU A 19 0.34 -13.85 1.59
CA LEU A 19 1.43 -14.19 0.69
C LEU A 19 2.67 -14.70 1.45
N LEU A 20 3.05 -14.05 2.56
CA LEU A 20 4.16 -14.49 3.41
C LEU A 20 3.90 -15.87 4.01
N MET A 21 2.70 -16.13 4.53
CA MET A 21 2.32 -17.43 5.08
C MET A 21 2.47 -18.53 4.03
N ILE A 22 1.99 -18.29 2.81
CA ILE A 22 2.10 -19.25 1.71
C ILE A 22 3.56 -19.43 1.26
N ALA A 23 4.37 -18.37 1.25
CA ALA A 23 5.79 -18.44 0.93
C ALA A 23 6.59 -19.30 1.93
N ARG A 24 6.19 -19.30 3.21
CA ARG A 24 6.82 -20.06 4.31
C ARG A 24 6.25 -21.46 4.53
N ARG A 25 5.27 -21.89 3.74
CA ARG A 25 4.56 -23.16 3.98
C ARG A 25 5.48 -24.37 3.73
N GLU A 26 5.40 -25.36 4.63
CA GLU A 26 5.89 -26.72 4.40
C GLU A 26 4.73 -27.73 4.36
N PRO A 27 4.63 -28.61 3.33
CA PRO A 27 5.45 -28.64 2.11
C PRO A 27 5.25 -27.38 1.25
N PRO A 28 6.22 -27.05 0.36
CA PRO A 28 6.19 -25.81 -0.40
C PRO A 28 4.89 -25.60 -1.17
N ALA A 29 4.37 -24.38 -1.11
CA ALA A 29 3.22 -23.99 -1.92
C ALA A 29 3.54 -24.06 -3.42
N ARG A 30 2.49 -24.37 -4.20
CA ARG A 30 2.58 -24.39 -5.65
C ARG A 30 2.80 -22.98 -6.20
N ALA A 31 3.52 -22.88 -7.32
CA ALA A 31 3.86 -21.61 -7.96
C ALA A 31 2.61 -20.79 -8.37
N ASP A 32 1.51 -21.44 -8.74
CA ASP A 32 0.26 -20.79 -9.09
C ASP A 32 -0.42 -20.12 -7.88
N GLN A 33 -0.32 -20.70 -6.69
CA GLN A 33 -0.84 -20.09 -5.45
C GLN A 33 -0.09 -18.80 -5.12
N ILE A 34 1.24 -18.81 -5.23
CA ILE A 34 2.08 -17.61 -5.05
C ILE A 34 1.71 -16.55 -6.08
N THR A 35 1.54 -16.95 -7.34
CA THR A 35 1.17 -16.04 -8.44
C THR A 35 -0.20 -15.40 -8.19
N GLN A 36 -1.20 -16.18 -7.79
CA GLN A 36 -2.54 -15.68 -7.49
C GLN A 36 -2.53 -14.64 -6.36
N LEU A 37 -1.80 -14.91 -5.27
CA LEU A 37 -1.69 -13.96 -4.16
C LEU A 37 -0.94 -12.69 -4.54
N ARG A 38 0.11 -12.78 -5.36
CA ARG A 38 0.80 -11.60 -5.90
C ARG A 38 -0.10 -10.75 -6.79
N MET A 39 -0.90 -11.37 -7.64
CA MET A 39 -1.89 -10.65 -8.47
C MET A 39 -2.96 -9.99 -7.60
N HIS A 40 -3.45 -10.70 -6.58
CA HIS A 40 -4.43 -10.17 -5.64
C HIS A 40 -3.89 -8.93 -4.90
N LEU A 41 -2.70 -9.02 -4.31
CA LEU A 41 -2.03 -7.88 -3.67
C LEU A 41 -1.84 -6.70 -4.63
N SER A 42 -1.40 -6.97 -5.86
CA SER A 42 -1.22 -5.93 -6.89
C SER A 42 -2.53 -5.22 -7.24
N ASN A 43 -3.65 -5.96 -7.29
CA ASN A 43 -4.96 -5.40 -7.62
C ASN A 43 -5.52 -4.56 -6.45
N LEU A 44 -5.32 -5.02 -5.21
CA LEU A 44 -5.65 -4.23 -4.02
C LEU A 44 -4.86 -2.92 -4.02
N ALA A 45 -3.54 -2.97 -4.28
CA ALA A 45 -2.70 -1.77 -4.28
C ALA A 45 -3.14 -0.76 -5.34
N LYS A 46 -3.45 -1.22 -6.56
CA LYS A 46 -3.98 -0.34 -7.62
C LYS A 46 -5.33 0.28 -7.26
N THR A 47 -6.21 -0.51 -6.64
CA THR A 47 -7.53 -0.03 -6.23
C THR A 47 -7.39 1.04 -5.16
N HIS A 48 -6.55 0.77 -4.16
CA HIS A 48 -6.28 1.69 -3.07
C HIS A 48 -5.68 3.01 -3.55
N LEU A 49 -4.64 2.96 -4.38
CA LEU A 49 -4.00 4.18 -4.92
C LEU A 49 -4.98 5.05 -5.71
N ARG A 50 -5.93 4.44 -6.42
CA ARG A 50 -7.00 5.18 -7.09
C ARG A 50 -7.98 5.80 -6.09
N SER A 51 -8.44 5.03 -5.11
CA SER A 51 -9.33 5.53 -4.04
C SER A 51 -8.68 6.70 -3.30
N GLU A 52 -7.40 6.60 -2.98
CA GLU A 52 -6.61 7.64 -2.33
C GLU A 52 -6.54 8.91 -3.18
N ASP A 53 -6.24 8.77 -4.48
CA ASP A 53 -6.18 9.90 -5.40
C ASP A 53 -7.52 10.63 -5.46
N GLU A 54 -8.61 9.89 -5.61
CA GLU A 54 -9.97 10.42 -5.73
C GLU A 54 -10.47 11.10 -4.44
N LEU A 55 -10.14 10.55 -3.26
CA LEU A 55 -10.72 10.97 -1.99
C LEU A 55 -9.86 11.97 -1.20
N ILE A 56 -8.53 11.93 -1.38
CA ILE A 56 -7.59 12.71 -0.59
C ILE A 56 -6.73 13.62 -1.48
N ILE A 57 -5.96 13.04 -2.40
CA ILE A 57 -4.91 13.78 -3.12
C ILE A 57 -5.51 14.82 -4.06
N ALA A 58 -6.40 14.42 -4.97
CA ALA A 58 -7.02 15.33 -5.93
C ALA A 58 -7.84 16.43 -5.20
N PRO A 59 -8.68 16.14 -4.19
CA PRO A 59 -9.37 17.19 -3.43
C PRO A 59 -8.43 18.20 -2.75
N LEU A 60 -7.31 17.75 -2.15
CA LEU A 60 -6.32 18.65 -1.53
C LEU A 60 -5.64 19.54 -2.56
N ILE A 61 -5.31 19.01 -3.75
CA ILE A 61 -4.68 19.77 -4.82
C ILE A 61 -5.67 20.77 -5.42
N THR A 62 -6.88 20.34 -5.78
CA THR A 62 -7.89 21.19 -6.41
C THR A 62 -8.37 22.32 -5.48
N SER A 63 -8.44 22.08 -4.17
CA SER A 63 -8.75 23.13 -3.19
C SER A 63 -7.57 24.07 -2.90
N GLY A 64 -6.35 23.75 -3.35
CA GLY A 64 -5.13 24.52 -3.07
C GLY A 64 -4.60 24.36 -1.64
N ARG A 65 -5.14 23.40 -0.87
CA ARG A 65 -4.90 23.26 0.58
C ARG A 65 -3.82 22.25 0.92
N ALA A 66 -3.23 21.60 -0.07
CA ALA A 66 -2.08 20.71 0.12
C ALA A 66 -0.93 21.39 0.89
N GLY A 67 -0.73 22.70 0.73
CA GLY A 67 0.27 23.47 1.45
C GLY A 67 -0.03 23.72 2.95
N GLU A 68 -1.27 23.48 3.40
CA GLU A 68 -1.66 23.56 4.81
C GLU A 68 -1.23 22.32 5.61
N LEU A 69 -0.77 21.27 4.93
CA LEU A 69 -0.32 20.02 5.52
C LEU A 69 1.21 19.92 5.42
N PRO A 70 1.96 20.20 6.51
CA PRO A 70 3.43 20.31 6.46
C PRO A 70 4.13 19.06 5.92
N GLU A 71 3.58 17.86 6.20
CA GLU A 71 4.18 16.58 5.82
C GLU A 71 3.61 15.99 4.52
N ALA A 72 2.61 16.62 3.90
CA ALA A 72 1.89 16.01 2.78
C ALA A 72 2.81 15.72 1.59
N GLN A 73 3.72 16.63 1.25
CA GLN A 73 4.69 16.40 0.16
C GLN A 73 5.61 15.22 0.45
N ARG A 74 6.14 15.13 1.67
CA ARG A 74 7.01 14.03 2.10
C ARG A 74 6.27 12.69 2.07
N ILE A 75 5.04 12.63 2.58
CA ILE A 75 4.23 11.40 2.54
C ILE A 75 3.92 11.01 1.09
N MET A 76 3.53 11.95 0.24
CA MET A 76 3.32 11.68 -1.20
C MET A 76 4.58 11.14 -1.89
N GLU A 77 5.78 11.57 -1.48
CA GLU A 77 7.04 10.98 -1.93
C GLU A 77 7.27 9.57 -1.39
N GLU A 78 6.96 9.31 -0.12
CA GLU A 78 7.04 7.99 0.51
C GLU A 78 6.13 6.97 -0.20
N ILE A 79 4.92 7.37 -0.59
CA ILE A 79 3.97 6.55 -1.38
C ILE A 79 4.57 6.19 -2.75
N ARG A 80 5.06 7.19 -3.50
CA ARG A 80 5.73 6.96 -4.80
C ARG A 80 6.94 6.05 -4.65
N ASN A 81 7.71 6.21 -3.58
CA ASN A 81 8.84 5.34 -3.29
C ASN A 81 8.39 3.91 -2.95
N GLY A 82 7.27 3.75 -2.23
CA GLY A 82 6.67 2.45 -1.95
C GLY A 82 6.26 1.70 -3.21
N GLN A 83 5.64 2.39 -4.17
CA GLN A 83 5.31 1.82 -5.49
C GLN A 83 6.56 1.32 -6.22
N ARG A 84 7.65 2.10 -6.18
CA ARG A 84 8.94 1.70 -6.76
C ARG A 84 9.52 0.47 -6.07
N ILE A 85 9.55 0.44 -4.74
CA ILE A 85 10.02 -0.71 -3.95
C ILE A 85 9.23 -1.97 -4.31
N TYR A 86 7.91 -1.87 -4.43
CA TYR A 86 7.08 -3.01 -4.83
C TYR A 86 7.37 -3.48 -6.26
N SER A 87 7.54 -2.55 -7.20
CA SER A 87 7.92 -2.87 -8.58
C SER A 87 9.27 -3.60 -8.66
N ASP A 88 10.27 -3.08 -7.92
CA ASP A 88 11.61 -3.68 -7.83
C ASP A 88 11.54 -5.08 -7.19
N HIS A 89 10.72 -5.24 -6.15
CA HIS A 89 10.45 -6.54 -5.52
C HIS A 89 9.88 -7.54 -6.53
N VAL A 90 8.85 -7.14 -7.29
CA VAL A 90 8.22 -8.00 -8.30
C VAL A 90 9.20 -8.39 -9.41
N ARG A 91 10.03 -7.44 -9.87
CA ARG A 91 11.04 -7.66 -10.90
C ARG A 91 12.15 -8.61 -10.43
N ARG A 92 12.59 -8.47 -9.18
CA ARG A 92 13.64 -9.32 -8.59
C ARG A 92 13.15 -10.74 -8.36
N TRP A 93 11.96 -10.89 -7.78
CA TRP A 93 11.41 -12.19 -7.40
C TRP A 93 10.51 -12.75 -8.49
N THR A 94 11.12 -13.23 -9.58
CA THR A 94 10.42 -14.06 -10.57
C THR A 94 10.07 -15.43 -9.98
N LEU A 95 9.14 -16.18 -10.58
CA LEU A 95 8.82 -17.52 -10.07
C LEU A 95 10.05 -18.45 -10.00
N PRO A 96 10.93 -18.52 -11.02
CA PRO A 96 12.18 -19.29 -10.90
C PRO A 96 13.07 -18.81 -9.75
N ALA A 97 13.17 -17.50 -9.50
CA ALA A 97 13.96 -16.97 -8.40
C ALA A 97 13.37 -17.33 -7.04
N VAL A 98 12.04 -17.30 -6.90
CA VAL A 98 11.34 -17.75 -5.69
C VAL A 98 11.55 -19.23 -5.46
N GLU A 99 11.48 -20.07 -6.50
CA GLU A 99 11.73 -21.51 -6.37
C GLU A 99 13.18 -21.82 -5.98
N ALA A 100 14.13 -21.07 -6.52
CA ALA A 100 15.55 -21.21 -6.21
C ALA A 100 15.92 -20.73 -4.80
N ASP A 101 15.21 -19.73 -4.27
CA ASP A 101 15.48 -19.14 -2.94
C ASP A 101 14.18 -18.73 -2.21
N ARG A 102 13.49 -19.73 -1.65
CA ARG A 102 12.24 -19.50 -0.92
C ARG A 102 12.45 -18.78 0.41
N ALA A 103 13.55 -19.08 1.11
CA ALA A 103 13.86 -18.45 2.39
C ALA A 103 14.20 -16.96 2.20
N GLY A 104 14.98 -16.63 1.17
CA GLY A 104 15.25 -15.25 0.78
C GLY A 104 14.00 -14.52 0.34
N TYR A 105 13.10 -15.17 -0.42
CA TYR A 105 11.82 -14.57 -0.79
C TYR A 105 10.95 -14.25 0.44
N ALA A 106 10.83 -15.19 1.38
CA ALA A 106 10.09 -14.98 2.62
C ALA A 106 10.70 -13.84 3.46
N THR A 107 12.02 -13.72 3.50
CA THR A 107 12.71 -12.61 4.19
C THR A 107 12.39 -11.27 3.51
N ALA A 108 12.49 -11.21 2.18
CA ALA A 108 12.16 -10.00 1.42
C ALA A 108 10.68 -9.59 1.57
N LEU A 109 9.77 -10.54 1.75
CA LEU A 109 8.36 -10.24 2.04
C LEU A 109 8.17 -9.64 3.44
N VAL A 110 8.91 -10.10 4.45
CA VAL A 110 8.89 -9.48 5.79
C VAL A 110 9.30 -8.01 5.70
N ASP A 111 10.42 -7.72 5.05
CA ASP A 111 10.92 -6.35 4.91
C ASP A 111 9.90 -5.45 4.17
N MET A 112 9.25 -5.99 3.13
CA MET A 112 8.21 -5.29 2.39
C MET A 112 6.96 -5.01 3.23
N ILE A 113 6.51 -5.99 4.04
CA ILE A 113 5.35 -5.84 4.92
C ILE A 113 5.63 -4.80 6.01
N ASP A 114 6.84 -4.84 6.60
CA ASP A 114 7.23 -3.87 7.63
C ASP A 114 7.34 -2.45 7.06
N TYR A 115 7.84 -2.30 5.83
CA TYR A 115 7.81 -1.01 5.13
C TYR A 115 6.37 -0.54 4.90
N LEU A 116 5.50 -1.41 4.38
CA LEU A 116 4.09 -1.08 4.09
C LEU A 116 3.35 -0.62 5.34
N ARG A 117 3.49 -1.33 6.47
CA ARG A 117 2.85 -0.97 7.74
C ARG A 117 3.29 0.41 8.23
N LYS A 118 4.60 0.67 8.25
CA LYS A 118 5.15 1.96 8.68
C LYS A 118 4.69 3.11 7.78
N MET A 119 4.59 2.86 6.47
CA MET A 119 4.10 3.84 5.51
C MET A 119 2.62 4.17 5.79
N ILE A 120 1.76 3.14 5.92
CA ILE A 120 0.33 3.27 6.24
C ILE A 120 0.12 4.06 7.54
N GLU A 121 0.83 3.71 8.62
CA GLU A 121 0.70 4.41 9.90
C GLU A 121 1.00 5.91 9.79
N ARG A 122 2.03 6.25 9.00
CA ARG A 122 2.43 7.65 8.77
C ARG A 122 1.44 8.37 7.87
N GLU A 123 1.00 7.73 6.81
CA GLU A 123 0.01 8.25 5.87
C GLU A 123 -1.31 8.56 6.58
N GLU A 124 -1.81 7.65 7.40
CA GLU A 124 -3.02 7.88 8.18
C GLU A 124 -2.87 9.06 9.14
N ALA A 125 -1.77 9.10 9.89
CA ALA A 125 -1.53 10.11 10.93
C ALA A 125 -1.27 11.52 10.37
N TYR A 126 -0.48 11.61 9.30
CA TYR A 126 0.07 12.88 8.81
C TYR A 126 -0.56 13.38 7.51
N LEU A 127 -1.30 12.52 6.78
CA LEU A 127 -2.01 12.92 5.57
C LEU A 127 -3.53 12.74 5.71
N TYR A 128 -4.03 11.53 5.98
CA TYR A 128 -5.48 11.26 5.88
C TYR A 128 -6.29 11.97 6.95
N TRP A 129 -5.97 11.77 8.24
CA TRP A 129 -6.72 12.42 9.32
C TRP A 129 -6.68 13.96 9.23
N PRO A 130 -5.53 14.59 8.93
CA PRO A 130 -5.49 16.03 8.65
C PRO A 130 -6.32 16.43 7.41
N ALA A 131 -6.17 15.73 6.29
CA ALA A 131 -6.88 16.04 5.05
C ALA A 131 -8.39 15.95 5.21
N LEU A 132 -8.89 14.88 5.83
CA LEU A 132 -10.32 14.70 6.11
C LEU A 132 -10.87 15.84 6.96
N ARG A 133 -10.13 16.27 7.99
CA ARG A 133 -10.51 17.43 8.83
C ARG A 133 -10.57 18.71 7.99
N LEU A 134 -9.52 19.01 7.21
CA LEU A 134 -9.49 20.20 6.37
C LEU A 134 -10.63 20.22 5.34
N LEU A 135 -10.82 19.13 4.60
CA LEU A 135 -11.83 19.00 3.54
C LEU A 135 -13.27 18.91 4.08
N SER A 136 -13.46 18.52 5.35
CA SER A 136 -14.77 18.56 6.01
C SER A 136 -15.17 19.95 6.46
N ALA A 137 -14.20 20.79 6.85
CA ALA A 137 -14.45 22.16 7.31
C ALA A 137 -15.02 23.04 6.18
N ASP A 138 -14.57 22.87 4.93
CA ASP A 138 -15.08 23.61 3.77
C ASP A 138 -16.57 23.34 3.48
N ARG A 139 -17.05 22.12 3.80
CA ARG A 139 -18.44 21.73 3.55
C ARG A 139 -19.43 22.35 4.53
N CYS A 140 -18.96 22.96 5.62
CA CYS A 140 -19.81 23.64 6.59
C CYS A 140 -19.86 25.18 6.40
N THR A 141 -19.02 25.73 5.53
CA THR A 141 -18.91 27.19 5.29
C THR A 141 -19.42 27.62 3.91
N GLY A 142 -19.94 26.69 3.11
CA GLY A 142 -20.57 26.94 1.81
C GLY A 142 -22.08 27.01 1.86
#